data_AF-A0A3B8WYZ6-F1
#
_entry.id   AF-A0A3B8WYZ6-F1
#
_cell.length_a   1.000
_cell.length_b   1.000
_cell.length_c   1.000
_cell.angle_alpha   90.00
_cell.angle_beta   90.00
_cell.angle_gamma   90.00
#
_symmetry.space_group_name_H-M   'P 1'
#
loop_
_entity.id
_entity.type
_entity.pdbx_description
1 polymer ?
#
loop_
_entity_poly.entity_id
_entity_poly.type
_entity_poly.pdbx_seq_one_letter_code
_entity_poly.pdbx_strand_id
1 'polypeptide(L)'
;MASDSQDPELQQEAGANRLAAIMADPAYRQADQDVDYLNTDETRGIRLQLDYQKAHRQMQRHGIEQTIVVFGSTQLVEPTEAARRVEQLREALASDPDDNGLQQRLARAERVAAKSHYYEEARRFGTLVG
;
A
#
# COMPACT_ATOMS: atom_id res chain seq x y z
N MET A 1 3.13 25.09 66.84
CA MET A 1 2.21 23.94 67.02
C MET A 1 0.92 24.26 66.28
N ALA A 2 0.82 23.88 65.02
CA ALA A 2 -0.46 23.83 64.31
C ALA A 2 -0.49 22.45 63.65
N SER A 3 -1.38 21.62 64.16
CA SER A 3 -1.64 20.24 63.74
C SER A 3 -2.17 20.27 62.32
N ASP A 4 -1.32 19.90 61.36
CA ASP A 4 -1.74 19.54 60.00
C ASP A 4 -2.35 18.12 60.07
N SER A 5 -3.51 18.03 60.71
CA SER A 5 -4.36 16.85 60.68
C SER A 5 -5.05 16.82 59.33
N GLN A 6 -4.33 16.36 58.31
CA GLN A 6 -4.92 16.02 57.02
C GLN A 6 -5.86 14.84 57.26
N ASP A 7 -7.15 15.08 57.09
CA ASP A 7 -8.21 14.10 57.28
C ASP A 7 -7.98 12.90 56.33
N PRO A 8 -7.78 11.67 56.84
CA PRO A 8 -7.44 10.53 56.00
C PRO A 8 -8.52 10.20 54.95
N GLU A 9 -9.78 10.54 55.20
CA GLU A 9 -10.87 10.42 54.21
C GLU A 9 -10.69 11.42 53.05
N LEU A 10 -10.32 12.68 53.34
CA LEU A 10 -10.04 13.69 52.30
C LEU A 10 -8.82 13.32 51.44
N GLN A 11 -7.80 12.69 52.03
CA GLN A 11 -6.65 12.17 51.29
C GLN A 11 -6.99 10.95 50.44
N GLN A 12 -7.86 10.07 50.92
CA GLN A 12 -8.35 8.92 50.15
C GLN A 12 -9.22 9.37 48.96
N GLU A 13 -10.11 10.34 49.16
CA GLU A 13 -10.93 10.92 48.09
C GLU A 13 -10.06 11.65 47.04
N ALA A 14 -9.08 12.44 47.48
CA ALA A 14 -8.10 13.06 46.59
C ALA A 14 -7.22 12.03 45.86
N GLY A 15 -6.93 10.88 46.49
CA GLY A 15 -6.25 9.75 45.86
C GLY A 15 -7.10 9.09 44.77
N ALA A 16 -8.36 8.79 45.08
CA ALA A 16 -9.32 8.21 44.15
C ALA A 16 -9.57 9.13 42.94
N ASN A 17 -9.71 10.43 43.16
CA ASN A 17 -9.88 11.42 42.10
C ASN A 17 -8.67 11.50 41.15
N ARG A 18 -7.44 11.43 41.69
CA ARG A 18 -6.23 11.39 40.87
C ARG A 18 -6.13 10.12 40.04
N LEU A 19 -6.48 8.97 40.62
CA LEU A 19 -6.50 7.70 39.90
C LEU A 19 -7.53 7.72 38.76
N ALA A 20 -8.75 8.22 39.03
CA ALA A 20 -9.78 8.37 38.03
C ALA A 20 -9.34 9.31 36.88
N ALA A 21 -8.66 10.41 37.20
CA ALA A 21 -8.12 11.33 36.21
C ALA A 21 -7.05 10.67 35.32
N ILE A 22 -6.14 9.87 35.90
CA ILE A 22 -5.12 9.12 35.14
C ILE A 22 -5.78 8.10 34.22
N MET A 23 -6.74 7.33 34.74
CA MET A 23 -7.43 6.28 33.95
C MET A 23 -8.27 6.85 32.80
N ALA A 24 -8.76 8.09 32.94
CA ALA A 24 -9.50 8.78 31.90
C ALA A 24 -8.59 9.47 30.86
N ASP A 25 -7.29 9.60 31.13
CA ASP A 25 -6.34 10.24 30.22
C ASP A 25 -6.09 9.36 28.99
N PRO A 26 -6.11 9.91 27.76
CA PRO A 26 -5.79 9.16 26.54
C PRO A 26 -4.43 8.45 26.58
N ALA A 27 -3.43 9.01 27.26
CA ALA A 27 -2.10 8.41 27.41
C ALA A 27 -2.12 7.12 28.24
N TYR A 28 -3.19 6.84 28.99
CA TYR A 28 -3.37 5.59 29.72
C TYR A 28 -3.91 4.46 28.83
N ARG A 29 -4.36 4.76 27.60
CA ARG A 29 -4.78 3.71 26.66
C ARG A 29 -3.59 2.82 26.31
N GLN A 30 -3.84 1.52 26.22
CA GLN A 30 -2.81 0.58 25.80
C GLN A 30 -2.48 0.82 24.31
N ALA A 31 -1.19 0.72 23.97
CA ALA A 31 -0.71 1.05 22.62
C ALA A 31 -1.34 0.17 21.52
N ASP A 32 -1.76 -1.05 21.83
CA ASP A 32 -2.46 -1.95 20.91
C ASP A 32 -3.95 -1.58 20.69
N GLN A 33 -4.49 -0.73 21.56
CA GLN A 33 -5.88 -0.24 21.52
C GLN A 33 -5.96 1.25 21.12
N ASP A 34 -4.84 1.98 21.15
CA ASP A 34 -4.77 3.39 20.81
C ASP A 34 -4.58 3.63 19.30
N VAL A 35 -5.66 3.43 18.54
CA VAL A 35 -5.67 3.61 17.08
C VAL A 35 -5.33 5.05 16.67
N ASP A 36 -5.66 6.03 17.51
CA ASP A 36 -5.35 7.45 17.24
C ASP A 36 -3.83 7.65 17.22
N TYR A 37 -3.12 7.13 18.22
CA TYR A 37 -1.65 7.14 18.26
C TYR A 37 -1.02 6.28 17.14
N LEU A 38 -1.55 5.08 16.90
CA LEU A 38 -1.05 4.20 15.84
C LEU A 38 -1.22 4.79 14.43
N ASN A 39 -2.09 5.77 14.24
CA ASN A 39 -2.30 6.42 12.94
C ASN A 39 -1.44 7.66 12.70
N THR A 40 -0.65 8.11 13.68
CA THR A 40 0.25 9.25 13.50
C THR A 40 1.43 8.93 12.58
N ASP A 41 2.16 9.97 12.18
CA ASP A 41 3.32 9.81 11.30
C ASP A 41 4.52 9.17 12.01
N GLU A 42 4.66 9.40 13.31
CA GLU A 42 5.72 8.83 14.15
C GLU A 42 5.62 7.30 14.22
N THR A 43 4.40 6.75 14.20
CA THR A 43 4.15 5.30 14.25
C THR A 43 4.15 4.63 12.88
N ARG A 44 4.32 5.40 11.78
CA ARG A 44 4.34 4.86 10.40
C ARG A 44 5.40 3.77 10.21
N GLY A 45 6.60 3.95 10.75
CA GLY A 45 7.68 2.96 10.64
C GLY A 45 7.32 1.64 11.32
N ILE A 46 6.69 1.71 12.50
CA ILE A 46 6.22 0.54 13.25
C ILE A 46 5.12 -0.19 12.48
N ARG A 47 4.15 0.54 11.91
CA ARG A 47 3.10 -0.05 11.07
C ARG A 47 3.67 -0.80 9.87
N LEU A 48 4.62 -0.19 9.15
CA LEU A 48 5.29 -0.84 8.02
C LEU A 48 6.04 -2.12 8.45
N GLN A 49 6.70 -2.10 9.60
CA GLN A 49 7.36 -3.29 10.15
C GLN A 49 6.34 -4.40 10.48
N LEU A 50 5.19 -4.05 11.06
CA LEU A 50 4.12 -5.01 11.35
C LEU A 50 3.56 -5.62 10.06
N ASP A 51 3.34 -4.82 9.02
CA ASP A 51 2.86 -5.30 7.72
C ASP A 51 3.86 -6.26 7.08
N TYR A 52 5.15 -5.93 7.12
CA TYR A 52 6.22 -6.85 6.69
C TYR A 52 6.21 -8.16 7.47
N GLN A 53 6.17 -8.09 8.80
CA GLN A 53 6.17 -9.28 9.65
C GLN A 53 4.95 -10.17 9.42
N LYS A 54 3.77 -9.59 9.22
CA LYS A 54 2.55 -10.33 8.87
C LYS A 54 2.73 -11.09 7.57
N ALA A 55 3.20 -10.42 6.52
CA ALA A 55 3.43 -11.05 5.21
C ALA A 55 4.49 -12.16 5.30
N HIS A 56 5.63 -11.88 5.92
CA HIS A 56 6.72 -12.83 6.08
C HIS A 56 6.28 -14.09 6.85
N ARG A 57 5.52 -13.92 7.95
CA ARG A 57 4.99 -15.05 8.73
C ARG A 57 4.06 -15.94 7.90
N GLN A 58 3.23 -15.36 7.01
CA GLN A 58 2.38 -16.16 6.14
C GLN A 58 3.21 -16.96 5.13
N MET A 59 4.23 -16.35 4.52
CA MET A 59 5.15 -17.07 3.64
C MET A 59 5.81 -18.26 4.34
N GLN A 60 6.31 -18.06 5.56
CA GLN A 60 6.91 -19.15 6.37
C GLN A 60 5.92 -20.28 6.64
N ARG A 61 4.68 -19.95 7.01
CA ARG A 61 3.62 -20.95 7.27
C ARG A 61 3.27 -21.79 6.05
N HIS A 62 3.40 -21.22 4.86
CA HIS A 62 3.20 -21.92 3.59
C HIS A 62 4.46 -22.65 3.09
N GLY A 63 5.56 -22.64 3.84
CA GLY A 63 6.82 -23.27 3.42
C GLY A 63 7.47 -22.59 2.23
N ILE A 64 7.20 -21.30 1.99
CA ILE A 64 7.82 -20.54 0.90
C ILE A 64 9.23 -20.16 1.33
N GLU A 65 10.22 -20.90 0.82
CA GLU A 65 11.65 -20.66 1.09
C GLU A 65 12.28 -19.67 0.11
N GLN A 66 11.77 -19.61 -1.12
CA GLN A 66 12.33 -18.81 -2.20
C GLN A 66 11.20 -18.08 -2.92
N THR A 67 11.45 -16.81 -3.24
CA THR A 67 10.53 -15.97 -4.00
C THR A 67 11.29 -15.30 -5.15
N ILE A 68 10.61 -15.16 -6.28
CA ILE A 68 11.12 -14.38 -7.41
C ILE A 68 10.22 -13.16 -7.53
N VAL A 69 10.82 -11.97 -7.48
CA VAL A 69 10.11 -10.70 -7.66
C VAL A 69 10.19 -10.31 -9.13
N VAL A 70 9.04 -10.20 -9.78
CA VAL A 70 8.94 -9.82 -11.19
C VAL A 70 8.29 -8.44 -11.29
N PHE A 71 8.90 -7.55 -12.07
CA PHE A 71 8.33 -6.25 -12.43
C PHE A 71 7.93 -6.24 -13.91
N GLY A 72 6.81 -5.61 -14.23
CA GLY A 72 6.30 -5.54 -15.59
C GLY A 72 5.43 -4.32 -15.82
N SER A 73 5.21 -3.99 -17.09
CA SER A 73 4.28 -2.90 -17.46
C SER A 73 2.83 -3.35 -17.30
N THR A 74 1.99 -2.51 -16.70
CA THR A 74 0.54 -2.73 -16.60
C THR A 74 -0.20 -2.53 -17.93
N GLN A 75 0.48 -2.03 -18.96
CA GLN A 75 -0.10 -1.68 -20.26
C GLN A 75 0.33 -2.62 -21.38
N LEU A 76 1.06 -3.68 -21.04
CA LEU A 76 1.55 -4.65 -22.00
C LEU A 76 0.39 -5.53 -22.50
N VAL A 77 0.31 -5.70 -23.81
CA VAL A 77 -0.66 -6.57 -24.47
C VAL A 77 0.05 -7.46 -25.47
N GLU A 78 -0.61 -8.54 -25.88
CA GLU A 78 -0.10 -9.45 -26.89
C GLU A 78 0.28 -8.69 -28.18
N PRO A 79 1.37 -9.07 -28.88
CA PRO A 79 1.81 -8.40 -30.10
C PRO A 79 0.72 -8.22 -31.17
N THR A 80 -0.11 -9.24 -31.36
CA THR A 80 -1.23 -9.22 -32.33
C THR A 80 -2.25 -8.14 -32.02
N GLU A 81 -2.68 -8.05 -30.76
CA GLU A 81 -3.60 -7.01 -30.27
C GLU A 81 -2.96 -5.62 -30.28
N ALA A 82 -1.67 -5.51 -29.97
CA ALA A 82 -0.94 -4.25 -30.03
C ALA A 82 -0.89 -3.71 -31.47
N ALA A 83 -0.58 -4.57 -32.44
CA ALA A 83 -0.56 -4.23 -33.86
C ALA A 83 -1.95 -3.82 -34.36
N ARG A 84 -2.99 -4.59 -34.00
CA ARG A 84 -4.38 -4.27 -34.36
C ARG A 84 -4.80 -2.88 -33.87
N ARG A 85 -4.43 -2.52 -32.64
CA ARG A 85 -4.73 -1.18 -32.08
C ARG A 85 -4.01 -0.06 -32.82
N VAL A 86 -2.76 -0.27 -33.20
CA VAL A 86 -2.01 0.70 -34.00
C VAL A 86 -2.69 0.90 -35.35
N GLU A 87 -3.09 -0.19 -36.01
CA GLU A 87 -3.75 -0.11 -37.32
C GLU A 87 -5.08 0.64 -37.26
N GLN A 88 -5.95 0.31 -36.30
CA GLN A 88 -7.22 1.01 -36.10
C GLN A 88 -7.04 2.51 -35.85
N LEU A 89 -5.99 2.90 -35.12
CA LEU A 89 -5.70 4.30 -34.87
C LEU A 89 -5.12 5.01 -36.10
N ARG A 90 -4.37 4.30 -36.95
CA ARG A 90 -3.91 4.82 -38.25
C ARG A 90 -5.07 5.03 -39.20
N GLU A 91 -5.98 4.08 -39.32
CA GLU A 91 -7.19 4.19 -40.14
C GLU A 91 -8.08 5.36 -39.69
N ALA A 92 -8.28 5.51 -38.38
CA ALA A 92 -9.03 6.62 -37.82
C ALA A 92 -8.35 7.96 -38.11
N LEU A 93 -7.03 8.05 -37.92
CA LEU A 93 -6.27 9.27 -38.19
C LEU A 93 -6.20 9.60 -39.69
N ALA A 94 -6.26 8.61 -40.59
CA ALA A 94 -6.34 8.85 -42.02
C ALA A 94 -7.66 9.54 -42.43
N SER A 95 -8.73 9.34 -41.64
CA SER A 95 -10.03 10.00 -41.87
C SER A 95 -10.08 11.42 -41.31
N ASP A 96 -9.28 11.73 -40.28
CA ASP A 96 -9.15 13.07 -39.69
C ASP A 96 -7.69 13.33 -39.24
N PRO A 97 -6.82 13.78 -40.16
CA PRO A 97 -5.37 13.89 -39.90
C PRO A 97 -4.98 14.93 -38.84
N ASP A 98 -5.83 15.92 -38.60
CA ASP A 98 -5.55 17.05 -37.69
C ASP A 98 -6.06 16.80 -36.26
N ASP A 99 -6.66 15.63 -35.99
CA ASP A 99 -7.07 15.23 -34.64
C ASP A 99 -5.84 14.92 -33.77
N ASN A 100 -5.41 15.92 -33.02
CA ASN A 100 -4.34 15.84 -32.02
C ASN A 100 -4.55 14.72 -30.99
N GLY A 101 -5.80 14.39 -30.64
CA GLY A 101 -6.14 13.31 -29.73
C GLY A 101 -5.86 11.93 -30.35
N LEU A 102 -6.22 11.74 -31.62
CA LEU A 102 -5.88 10.52 -32.37
C LEU A 102 -4.37 10.38 -32.56
N GLN A 103 -3.66 11.47 -32.88
CA GLN A 103 -2.20 11.47 -33.00
C GLN A 103 -1.52 11.03 -31.69
N GLN A 104 -1.94 11.57 -30.54
CA GLN A 104 -1.39 11.18 -29.24
C GLN A 104 -1.70 9.72 -28.87
N ARG A 105 -2.92 9.26 -29.16
CA ARG A 105 -3.33 7.87 -28.92
C ARG A 105 -2.54 6.91 -29.80
N LEU A 106 -2.32 7.24 -31.08
CA LEU A 106 -1.50 6.47 -32.00
C LEU A 106 -0.06 6.38 -31.48
N ALA A 107 0.56 7.51 -31.13
CA ALA A 107 1.92 7.53 -30.58
C ALA A 107 2.06 6.73 -29.28
N ARG A 108 1.02 6.66 -28.45
CA ARG A 108 1.00 5.76 -27.28
C ARG A 108 0.88 4.30 -27.68
N ALA A 109 -0.02 3.98 -28.61
CA ALA A 109 -0.22 2.61 -29.10
C ALA A 109 1.04 2.05 -29.75
N GLU A 110 1.75 2.86 -30.55
CA GLU A 110 3.02 2.47 -31.18
C GLU A 110 4.10 2.17 -30.14
N ARG A 111 4.20 2.98 -29.08
CA ARG A 111 5.13 2.70 -27.96
C ARG A 111 4.80 1.41 -27.22
N VAL A 112 3.51 1.09 -27.07
CA VAL A 112 3.07 -0.19 -26.48
C VAL A 112 3.38 -1.35 -27.43
N ALA A 113 3.09 -1.21 -28.72
CA ALA A 113 3.38 -2.21 -29.73
C ALA A 113 4.87 -2.53 -29.84
N ALA A 114 5.74 -1.51 -29.80
CA ALA A 114 7.20 -1.70 -29.77
C ALA A 114 7.67 -2.56 -28.59
N LYS A 115 6.95 -2.51 -27.45
CA LYS A 115 7.26 -3.28 -26.24
C LYS A 115 6.50 -4.60 -26.14
N SER A 116 5.54 -4.86 -27.02
CA SER A 116 4.62 -6.00 -26.91
C SER A 116 5.31 -7.37 -26.87
N HIS A 117 6.51 -7.49 -27.44
CA HIS A 117 7.32 -8.72 -27.37
C HIS A 117 7.62 -9.16 -25.93
N TYR A 118 7.69 -8.24 -24.96
CA TYR A 118 7.85 -8.59 -23.54
C TYR A 118 6.68 -9.43 -22.99
N TYR A 119 5.52 -9.45 -23.68
CA TYR A 119 4.40 -10.30 -23.30
C TYR A 119 4.78 -11.78 -23.44
N GLU A 120 5.42 -12.14 -24.55
CA GLU A 120 5.88 -13.50 -24.81
C GLU A 120 7.01 -13.88 -23.85
N GLU A 121 7.95 -12.97 -23.59
CA GLU A 121 9.01 -13.19 -22.60
C GLU A 121 8.44 -13.44 -21.20
N ALA A 122 7.41 -12.68 -20.78
CA ALA A 122 6.74 -12.90 -19.50
C ALA A 122 6.02 -14.26 -19.46
N ARG A 123 5.38 -14.69 -20.54
CA ARG A 123 4.75 -16.02 -20.62
C ARG A 123 5.77 -17.14 -20.60
N ARG A 124 6.88 -16.98 -21.32
CA ARG A 124 7.99 -17.93 -21.34
C ARG A 124 8.60 -18.07 -19.95
N PHE A 125 8.84 -16.94 -19.27
CA PHE A 125 9.30 -16.94 -17.88
C PHE A 125 8.31 -17.68 -16.98
N GLY A 126 7.01 -17.37 -17.06
CA GLY A 126 5.97 -18.03 -16.26
C GLY A 126 5.91 -19.55 -16.48
N THR A 127 6.23 -20.03 -17.68
CA THR A 127 6.33 -21.48 -17.97
C THR A 127 7.60 -22.11 -17.39
N LEU A 128 8.69 -21.32 -17.24
CA LEU A 128 9.94 -21.80 -16.68
C LEU A 128 9.88 -21.92 -15.14
N VAL A 129 9.16 -21.01 -14.48
CA VAL A 129 9.12 -20.91 -13.01
C VAL A 129 7.84 -21.45 -12.37
N GLY A 130 6.79 -21.69 -13.16
CA GLY A 130 5.50 -22.21 -12.70
C GLY A 130 5.39 -23.72 -12.87
#